data_AF-A0A1I5GGW9-F1
#
_entry.id   AF-A0A1I5GGW9-F1
#
_cell.length_a   1.000
_cell.length_b   1.000
_cell.length_c   1.000
_cell.angle_alpha   90.00
_cell.angle_beta   90.00
_cell.angle_gamma   90.00
#
_symmetry.space_group_name_H-M   'P 1'
#
loop_
_entity.id
_entity.type
_entity.pdbx_description
1 polymer ?
#
loop_
_entity_poly.entity_id
_entity_poly.type
_entity_poly.pdbx_seq_one_letter_code
_entity_poly.pdbx_strand_id
1 'polypeptide(L)'
;MTLACRLLGHRPRFTSEGNMLVWICDRKCAAGGAKEYETAADAARYARAFNREDREDLGKRAPLIGLFPLRLFRAFRNRHRSGQESGGAQRS
;
A
#
# COMPACT_ATOMS: atom_id res chain seq x y z
N MET A 1 -10.21 -7.78 10.20
CA MET A 1 -8.93 -7.52 9.48
C MET A 1 -9.01 -8.21 8.12
N THR A 2 -8.95 -7.49 7.00
CA THR A 2 -9.10 -8.07 5.64
C THR A 2 -7.75 -8.24 4.94
N LEU A 3 -7.65 -9.16 3.97
CA LEU A 3 -6.40 -9.43 3.23
C LEU A 3 -5.86 -8.16 2.53
N ALA A 4 -6.76 -7.35 1.97
CA ALA A 4 -6.41 -6.06 1.37
C ALA A 4 -5.73 -5.11 2.36
N CYS A 5 -6.11 -5.13 3.65
CA CYS A 5 -5.46 -4.30 4.66
C CYS A 5 -4.06 -4.80 5.06
N ARG A 6 -3.80 -6.11 4.95
CA ARG A 6 -2.45 -6.66 5.17
C ARG A 6 -1.50 -6.36 4.02
N LEU A 7 -2.00 -6.38 2.78
CA LEU A 7 -1.18 -6.17 1.58
C LEU A 7 -0.93 -4.69 1.26
N LEU A 8 -1.92 -3.82 1.53
CA LEU A 8 -1.90 -2.41 1.12
C LEU A 8 -1.93 -1.43 2.32
N GLY A 9 -1.81 -1.94 3.55
CA GLY A 9 -2.00 -1.18 4.79
C GLY A 9 -3.47 -0.91 5.13
N HIS A 10 -3.75 -0.28 6.27
CA HIS A 10 -5.09 0.24 6.58
C HIS A 10 -5.34 1.57 5.85
N ARG A 11 -6.61 1.88 5.52
CA ARG A 11 -7.01 3.17 4.94
C ARG A 11 -8.04 3.84 5.85
N PRO A 12 -7.61 4.47 6.96
CA PRO A 12 -8.51 5.14 7.88
C PRO A 12 -9.09 6.40 7.24
N ARG A 13 -10.42 6.53 7.26
CA ARG A 13 -11.13 7.73 6.86
C ARG A 13 -11.65 8.41 8.11
N PHE A 14 -11.23 9.65 8.33
CA PHE A 14 -11.58 10.44 9.52
C PHE A 14 -12.79 11.34 9.24
N THR A 15 -13.74 11.34 10.17
CA THR A 15 -14.96 12.15 10.17
C THR A 15 -15.20 12.71 11.57
N SER A 16 -15.81 13.89 11.67
CA SER A 16 -16.19 14.47 12.96
C SER A 16 -17.71 14.39 13.15
N GLU A 17 -18.14 13.92 14.31
CA GLU A 17 -19.53 13.90 14.75
C GLU A 17 -19.62 14.66 16.07
N GLY A 18 -20.09 15.91 16.02
CA GLY A 18 -20.04 16.80 17.17
C GLY A 18 -18.61 16.95 17.70
N ASN A 19 -18.42 16.64 18.98
CA ASN A 19 -17.12 16.65 19.68
C ASN A 19 -16.31 15.36 19.51
N MET A 20 -16.82 14.38 18.77
CA MET A 20 -16.11 13.12 18.52
C MET A 20 -15.46 13.11 17.14
N LEU A 21 -14.20 12.70 17.10
CA LEU A 21 -13.50 12.28 15.90
C LEU A 21 -13.66 10.78 15.73
N VAL A 22 -14.31 10.35 14.66
CA VAL A 22 -14.49 8.94 14.33
C VAL A 22 -13.63 8.61 13.12
N TRP A 23 -13.02 7.43 13.10
CA TRP A 23 -12.36 6.92 11.91
C TRP A 23 -12.70 5.47 11.65
N ILE A 24 -12.91 5.17 10.37
CA ILE A 24 -13.21 3.81 9.89
C ILE A 24 -12.33 3.48 8.71
N CYS A 25 -11.92 2.22 8.59
CA CYS A 25 -11.19 1.79 7.40
C CYS A 25 -12.13 1.75 6.19
N ASP A 26 -11.82 2.51 5.14
CA ASP A 26 -12.58 2.57 3.89
C ASP A 26 -12.60 1.19 3.17
N ARG A 27 -11.56 0.37 3.40
CA ARG A 27 -11.48 -1.03 2.94
C ARG A 27 -12.39 -1.99 3.74
N LYS A 28 -13.36 -1.45 4.48
CA LYS A 28 -14.38 -2.17 5.28
C LYS A 28 -13.81 -3.24 6.21
N CYS A 29 -12.60 -3.05 6.71
CA CYS A 29 -12.09 -3.89 7.78
C CYS A 29 -12.55 -3.34 9.12
N ALA A 30 -12.70 -4.20 10.13
CA ALA A 30 -13.07 -3.82 11.50
C ALA A 30 -12.03 -2.93 12.24
N ALA A 31 -11.04 -2.36 11.54
CA ALA A 31 -10.15 -1.36 12.12
C ALA A 31 -10.81 0.02 12.01
N GLY A 32 -11.03 0.63 13.16
CA GLY A 32 -11.64 1.93 13.33
C GLY A 32 -11.63 2.31 14.80
N GLY A 33 -12.02 3.53 15.11
CA GLY A 33 -12.08 4.03 16.47
C GLY A 33 -12.75 5.38 16.54
N ALA A 34 -12.93 5.84 17.77
CA ALA A 34 -13.43 7.17 18.06
C ALA A 34 -12.54 7.83 19.13
N LYS A 35 -12.45 9.15 19.07
CA LYS A 35 -11.76 9.97 20.06
C LYS A 35 -12.61 11.20 20.35
N GLU A 36 -12.90 11.41 21.62
CA GLU A 36 -13.60 12.59 22.08
C GLU A 36 -12.64 13.76 22.26
N TYR A 37 -13.11 14.94 21.91
CA TYR A 37 -12.45 16.22 22.08
C TYR A 37 -13.33 17.15 22.90
N GLU A 38 -12.72 18.19 23.47
CA GLU A 38 -13.44 19.18 24.28
C GLU A 38 -14.44 19.99 23.45
N THR A 39 -14.11 20.27 22.19
CA THR A 39 -14.97 21.04 21.29
C THR A 39 -15.22 20.32 19.96
N ALA A 40 -16.37 20.60 19.37
CA ALA A 40 -16.69 20.13 18.02
C ALA A 40 -15.78 20.74 16.94
N ALA A 41 -15.29 21.96 17.19
CA ALA A 41 -14.35 22.64 16.31
C ALA A 41 -13.00 21.91 16.27
N ASP A 42 -12.52 21.42 17.41
CA ASP A 42 -11.30 20.62 17.48
C ASP A 42 -11.46 19.30 16.75
N ALA A 43 -12.54 18.55 17.02
CA ALA A 43 -12.81 17.30 16.34
C ALA A 43 -12.85 17.48 14.80
N ALA A 44 -13.52 18.53 14.31
CA ALA A 44 -13.59 18.84 12.89
C ALA A 44 -12.24 19.29 12.30
N ARG A 45 -11.45 20.07 13.06
CA ARG A 45 -10.11 20.50 12.65
C ARG A 45 -9.18 19.31 12.47
N TYR A 46 -9.14 18.40 13.44
CA TYR A 46 -8.32 17.20 13.37
C TYR A 46 -8.80 16.24 12.27
N ALA A 47 -10.11 16.05 12.10
CA ALA A 47 -10.64 15.23 11.00
C ALA A 47 -10.16 15.71 9.62
N ARG A 48 -10.18 17.04 9.39
CA ARG A 48 -9.69 17.63 8.14
C ARG A 48 -8.18 17.53 7.98
N ALA A 49 -7.42 17.74 9.06
CA ALA A 49 -5.97 17.63 9.05
C ALA A 49 -5.51 16.21 8.68
N PHE A 50 -6.05 15.19 9.36
CA PHE A 50 -5.68 13.79 9.11
C PHE A 50 -6.08 13.31 7.72
N ASN A 51 -7.23 13.75 7.20
CA ASN A 51 -7.65 13.39 5.84
C ASN A 51 -6.77 14.05 4.76
N ARG A 52 -6.19 15.24 5.01
CA ARG A 52 -5.22 15.86 4.10
C ARG A 52 -3.91 15.08 4.08
N GLU A 53 -3.32 14.84 5.25
CA GLU A 53 -2.05 14.13 5.38
C GLU A 53 -2.13 12.70 4.81
N ASP A 54 -3.22 11.96 5.07
CA ASP A 54 -3.44 10.61 4.51
C ASP A 54 -3.45 10.61 2.97
N ARG A 55 -4.09 11.62 2.35
CA ARG A 55 -4.11 11.77 0.88
C ARG A 55 -2.73 12.07 0.31
N GLU A 56 -1.90 12.81 1.04
CA GLU A 56 -0.52 13.11 0.63
C GLU A 56 0.42 11.92 0.84
N ASP A 57 0.24 11.14 1.91
CA ASP A 57 0.99 9.92 2.18
C ASP A 57 0.66 8.78 1.20
N LEU A 58 -0.60 8.68 0.77
CA LEU A 58 -1.06 7.78 -0.31
C LEU A 58 -0.29 7.96 -1.63
N GLY A 59 0.15 9.20 -1.93
CA GLY A 59 0.98 9.48 -3.10
C GLY A 59 2.42 8.98 -2.95
N LYS A 60 2.94 8.91 -1.71
CA LYS A 60 4.31 8.49 -1.39
C LYS A 60 4.45 6.97 -1.18
N ARG A 61 3.40 6.31 -0.72
CA ARG A 61 3.34 4.84 -0.52
C ARG A 61 2.70 4.06 -1.67
N ALA A 62 2.60 4.65 -2.87
CA ALA A 62 2.29 3.88 -4.07
C ALA A 62 3.41 2.84 -4.29
N PRO A 63 3.10 1.54 -4.35
CA PRO A 63 4.09 0.49 -4.36
C PRO A 63 4.76 0.43 -5.73
N LEU A 64 5.87 1.15 -5.89
CA LEU A 64 6.87 0.80 -6.89
C LEU A 64 7.51 -0.57 -6.61
N ILE A 65 7.11 -1.24 -5.52
CA ILE A 65 7.47 -2.62 -5.16
C ILE A 65 6.51 -3.65 -5.81
N GLY A 66 5.70 -3.26 -6.79
CA GLY A 66 4.91 -4.19 -7.62
C GLY A 66 5.58 -4.62 -8.94
N LEU A 67 6.69 -4.00 -9.33
CA LEU A 67 7.31 -4.21 -10.66
C LEU A 67 8.66 -4.93 -10.63
N PHE A 68 9.10 -5.37 -9.46
CA PHE A 68 10.38 -6.07 -9.32
C PHE A 68 10.39 -7.57 -9.70
N PRO A 69 9.29 -8.36 -9.66
CA PRO A 69 9.38 -9.77 -10.02
C PRO A 69 9.57 -10.02 -11.53
N LEU A 70 8.94 -9.20 -12.38
CA LEU A 70 8.95 -9.42 -13.84
C LEU A 70 10.25 -9.01 -14.53
N ARG A 71 11.02 -8.07 -13.95
CA ARG A 71 12.32 -7.68 -14.50
C ARG A 71 13.38 -8.76 -14.31
N LEU A 72 13.35 -9.48 -13.19
CA LEU A 72 14.23 -10.64 -12.93
C LEU A 72 13.92 -11.81 -13.88
N PHE A 73 12.64 -12.11 -14.12
CA PHE A 73 12.24 -13.20 -15.02
C PHE A 73 12.68 -12.95 -16.48
N ARG A 74 12.64 -11.69 -16.94
CA ARG A 74 13.11 -11.31 -18.29
C ARG A 74 14.63 -11.45 -18.46
N ALA A 75 15.41 -11.14 -17.42
CA ALA A 75 16.88 -11.29 -17.45
C ALA A 75 17.30 -12.76 -17.51
N PHE A 76 16.60 -13.65 -16.78
CA PHE A 76 16.90 -15.08 -16.78
C PHE A 76 16.58 -15.75 -18.12
N ARG A 77 15.47 -15.35 -18.78
CA ARG A 77 15.08 -15.90 -20.09
C ARG A 77 16.05 -15.53 -21.22
N ASN A 78 16.70 -14.36 -21.14
CA ASN A 78 17.66 -13.95 -22.17
C ASN A 78 19.01 -14.68 -22.07
N ARG A 79 19.39 -15.15 -20.87
CA ARG A 79 20.65 -15.88 -20.65
C ARG A 79 20.58 -17.35 -21.10
N HIS A 80 19.38 -17.94 -21.14
CA HIS A 80 19.18 -19.33 -21.56
C HIS A 80 19.25 -19.55 -23.08
N ARG A 81 19.35 -18.48 -23.88
CA ARG A 81 19.50 -18.53 -25.36
C ARG A 81 20.94 -18.48 -25.85
N SER A 82 21.91 -18.23 -24.97
CA SER A 82 23.35 -18.11 -25.31
C SER A 82 24.20 -19.26 -24.76
N GLY A 83 23.59 -20.26 -24.11
CA GLY A 83 24.28 -21.44 -23.57
C GLY A 83 24.20 -22.69 -24.45
N GLN A 84 23.69 -22.57 -25.67
CA GLN A 84 23.47 -23.70 -26.59
C GLN A 84 24.40 -23.60 -27.82
N GLU A 85 25.67 -23.20 -27.64
CA GLU A 85 26.66 -23.13 -28.72
C GLU A 85 28.00 -23.85 -28.41
N SER A 86 28.17 -24.43 -27.22
CA SER A 86 29.44 -25.05 -26.81
C SER A 86 29.23 -26.45 -26.25
N GLY A 87 29.07 -27.44 -27.13
CA GLY A 87 28.93 -28.83 -26.67
C GLY A 87 28.83 -29.90 -27.77
N GLY A 88 29.40 -29.69 -28.95
CA GLY A 88 29.36 -30.66 -30.04
C GLY A 88 30.64 -30.70 -30.86
N ALA A 89 31.66 -31.39 -30.37
CA ALA A 89 32.73 -31.95 -31.20
C ALA A 89 33.40 -33.12 -30.47
N GLN A 90 32.86 -34.33 -30.68
CA GLN A 90 33.47 -35.61 -30.36
C GLN A 90 34.43 -36.02 -31.49
N ARG A 91 35.71 -36.29 -31.18
CA ARG A 91 36.68 -37.16 -31.89
C ARG A 91 37.96 -37.16 -31.04
N SER A 92 38.68 -38.23 -30.75
CA SER A 92 38.79 -39.55 -31.37
C SER A 92 39.32 -40.56 -30.35
#